data_AF-A0A1D2SNL6-F1
#
_entry.id   AF-A0A1D2SNL6-F1
#
_cell.length_a   1.000
_cell.length_b   1.000
_cell.length_c   1.000
_cell.angle_alpha   90.00
_cell.angle_beta   90.00
_cell.angle_gamma   90.00
#
_symmetry.space_group_name_H-M   'P 1'
#
loop_
_entity.id
_entity.type
_entity.pdbx_description
1 polymer ?
#
loop_
_entity_poly.entity_id
_entity_poly.type
_entity_poly.pdbx_seq_one_letter_code
_entity_poly.pdbx_strand_id
1 'polypeptide(L)'
;MVHARPAHYSAQDFRQRAAQEHLNDAAADYGDHMLNPDLRKTFVHDRLRDAAVLIPVVDHGDASTVILTKRAEKLKNHSGQIAFPGGRIDPTDATAEAAAVRETIEEIGLTPSYIDVIGRLPDYVTGSGYRIAPVLGIVRPGFHLTLNPGEVDDAFEVPLGFLMDPLNHNRASRIFQDRERFFYAMPYEERYIWGVTAGIIRALYERLYA
;
A
#
# COMPACT_ATOMS: atom_id res chain seq x y z
N MET A 1 26.69 -18.92 -18.91
CA MET A 1 25.74 -18.93 -17.78
C MET A 1 24.46 -18.24 -18.24
N VAL A 2 23.40 -19.01 -18.47
CA VAL A 2 22.08 -18.45 -18.81
C VAL A 2 21.54 -17.84 -17.53
N HIS A 3 21.44 -16.51 -17.44
CA HIS A 3 20.68 -15.89 -16.37
C HIS A 3 19.21 -16.20 -16.65
N ALA A 4 18.61 -17.07 -15.83
CA ALA A 4 17.17 -17.31 -15.89
C ALA A 4 16.47 -15.96 -15.70
N ARG A 5 15.50 -15.65 -16.57
CA ARG A 5 14.64 -14.48 -16.36
C ARG A 5 13.88 -14.69 -15.05
N PRO A 6 13.84 -13.71 -14.14
CA PRO A 6 13.07 -13.85 -12.91
C PRO A 6 11.59 -14.08 -13.24
N ALA A 7 10.91 -14.89 -12.41
CA ALA A 7 9.48 -15.10 -12.54
C ALA A 7 8.73 -13.76 -12.39
N HIS A 8 7.67 -13.58 -13.18
CA HIS A 8 6.99 -12.30 -13.45
C HIS A 8 6.33 -11.63 -12.23
N TYR A 9 6.43 -12.22 -11.03
CA TYR A 9 5.94 -11.66 -9.77
C TYR A 9 6.78 -12.12 -8.56
N SER A 10 8.07 -12.36 -8.77
CA SER A 10 9.02 -12.67 -7.69
C SER A 10 9.49 -11.39 -6.98
N ALA A 11 10.02 -11.52 -5.75
CA ALA A 11 10.63 -10.41 -5.05
C ALA A 11 11.81 -9.80 -5.83
N GLN A 12 12.53 -10.63 -6.61
CA GLN A 12 13.59 -10.16 -7.49
C GLN A 12 13.05 -9.33 -8.66
N ASP A 13 11.98 -9.76 -9.31
CA ASP A 13 11.32 -8.99 -10.38
C ASP A 13 10.77 -7.66 -9.85
N PHE A 14 10.09 -7.69 -8.70
CA PHE A 14 9.60 -6.50 -8.03
C PHE A 14 10.74 -5.51 -7.72
N ARG A 15 11.86 -5.98 -7.20
CA ARG A 15 13.05 -5.15 -6.92
C ARG A 15 13.62 -4.54 -8.19
N GLN A 16 13.72 -5.31 -9.28
CA GLN A 16 14.24 -4.81 -10.55
C GLN A 16 13.35 -3.70 -11.13
N ARG A 17 12.03 -3.89 -11.09
CA ARG A 17 11.05 -2.87 -11.53
C ARG A 17 11.11 -1.61 -10.67
N ALA A 18 11.15 -1.76 -9.34
CA ALA A 18 11.27 -0.62 -8.42
C ALA A 18 12.54 0.20 -8.66
N ALA A 19 13.67 -0.45 -8.93
CA ALA A 19 14.93 0.23 -9.22
C ALA A 19 14.90 1.01 -10.55
N GLN A 20 14.12 0.55 -11.53
CA GLN A 20 13.93 1.25 -12.82
C GLN A 20 12.98 2.44 -12.67
N GLU A 21 11.97 2.33 -11.81
CA GLU A 21 10.98 3.39 -11.62
C GLU A 21 11.55 4.67 -10.99
N HIS A 22 12.56 4.54 -10.13
CA HIS A 22 13.28 5.68 -9.57
C HIS A 22 13.93 6.59 -10.62
N LEU A 23 13.98 6.18 -11.89
CA LEU A 23 14.50 6.96 -13.02
C LEU A 23 13.42 7.84 -13.69
N ASN A 24 12.14 7.70 -13.34
CA ASN A 24 11.02 8.45 -13.91
C ASN A 24 10.46 9.50 -12.93
N ASP A 25 10.29 10.72 -13.44
CA ASP A 25 10.19 11.98 -12.69
C ASP A 25 8.99 12.15 -11.73
N ALA A 26 9.17 13.03 -10.75
CA ALA A 26 8.55 13.07 -9.43
C ALA A 26 7.35 14.03 -9.26
N ALA A 27 6.55 14.30 -10.29
CA ALA A 27 5.57 15.42 -10.26
C ALA A 27 4.09 15.05 -10.52
N ALA A 28 3.72 13.77 -10.46
CA ALA A 28 2.31 13.38 -10.61
C ALA A 28 1.61 13.35 -9.25
N ASP A 29 0.71 14.30 -9.01
CA ASP A 29 -0.27 14.28 -7.92
C ASP A 29 -1.16 13.04 -8.08
N TYR A 30 -0.81 11.95 -7.39
CA TYR A 30 -1.52 10.67 -7.43
C TYR A 30 -2.46 10.58 -6.23
N GLY A 31 -3.66 10.03 -6.40
CA GLY A 31 -4.64 10.03 -5.30
C GLY A 31 -6.08 9.86 -5.75
N ASP A 32 -7.00 10.00 -4.79
CA ASP A 32 -8.43 9.82 -5.02
C ASP A 32 -9.00 10.79 -6.07
N HIS A 33 -8.38 11.96 -6.25
CA HIS A 33 -8.80 12.96 -7.25
C HIS A 33 -8.58 12.49 -8.69
N MET A 34 -7.74 11.48 -8.94
CA MET A 34 -7.55 10.92 -10.28
C MET A 34 -8.83 10.24 -10.79
N LEU A 35 -9.57 9.58 -9.90
CA LEU A 35 -10.88 9.00 -10.22
C LEU A 35 -12.05 9.99 -10.03
N ASN A 36 -11.78 11.12 -9.37
CA ASN A 36 -12.78 12.10 -8.95
C ASN A 36 -12.29 13.53 -9.24
N PRO A 37 -12.06 13.89 -10.53
CA PRO A 37 -11.43 15.16 -10.89
C PRO A 37 -12.22 16.39 -10.39
N ASP A 38 -13.55 16.30 -10.38
CA ASP A 38 -14.44 17.36 -9.88
C ASP A 38 -14.34 17.61 -8.37
N LEU A 39 -13.70 16.69 -7.63
CA LEU A 39 -13.48 16.76 -6.19
C LEU A 39 -12.04 17.14 -5.82
N ARG A 40 -11.17 17.42 -6.81
CA ARG A 40 -9.74 17.68 -6.56
C ARG A 40 -9.50 18.74 -5.49
N LYS A 41 -10.21 19.88 -5.54
CA LYS A 41 -10.06 20.97 -4.56
C LYS A 41 -10.52 20.59 -3.14
N THR A 42 -11.33 19.55 -3.01
CA THR A 42 -11.75 19.00 -1.71
C THR A 42 -10.68 18.09 -1.13
N PHE A 43 -9.90 17.40 -1.97
CA PHE A 43 -8.91 16.42 -1.54
C PHE A 43 -7.51 17.01 -1.43
N VAL A 44 -7.11 17.83 -2.40
CA VAL A 44 -5.79 18.45 -2.48
C VAL A 44 -5.88 19.87 -1.90
N HIS A 45 -5.40 20.03 -0.67
CA HIS A 45 -5.39 21.32 0.04
C HIS A 45 -4.19 21.44 0.99
N ASP A 46 -3.86 22.65 1.45
CA ASP A 46 -2.62 22.93 2.21
C ASP A 46 -2.52 22.26 3.60
N ARG A 47 -3.58 21.62 4.10
CA ARG A 47 -3.67 21.05 5.45
C ARG A 47 -3.69 19.51 5.50
N LEU A 48 -2.99 18.85 4.58
CA LEU A 48 -2.90 17.38 4.59
C LEU A 48 -2.08 16.89 5.80
N ARG A 49 -2.48 15.75 6.36
CA ARG A 49 -1.71 15.04 7.38
C ARG A 49 -0.79 14.04 6.71
N ASP A 50 0.48 14.06 7.08
CA ASP A 50 1.46 13.12 6.53
C ASP A 50 1.34 11.75 7.19
N ALA A 51 1.38 10.72 6.36
CA ALA A 51 1.33 9.31 6.75
C ALA A 51 2.25 8.51 5.84
N ALA A 52 2.67 7.34 6.31
CA ALA A 52 3.47 6.41 5.53
C ALA A 52 2.97 4.98 5.73
N VAL A 53 2.96 4.21 4.65
CA VAL A 53 2.58 2.79 4.68
C VAL A 53 3.68 1.97 4.05
N LEU A 54 3.91 0.77 4.58
CA LEU A 54 4.79 -0.20 3.96
C LEU A 54 3.98 -1.05 2.98
N ILE A 55 4.53 -1.32 1.79
CA ILE A 55 4.09 -2.34 0.86
C ILE A 55 5.05 -3.54 1.04
N PRO A 56 4.78 -4.44 2.00
CA PRO A 56 5.65 -5.56 2.34
C PRO A 56 5.47 -6.73 1.37
N VAL A 57 6.34 -6.84 0.38
CA VAL A 57 6.38 -7.98 -0.56
C VAL A 57 7.20 -9.12 0.05
N VAL A 58 6.57 -10.24 0.37
CA VAL A 58 7.25 -11.41 0.95
C VAL A 58 7.92 -12.24 -0.15
N ASP A 59 9.19 -12.57 0.05
CA ASP A 59 9.97 -13.39 -0.86
C ASP A 59 9.73 -14.89 -0.65
N HIS A 60 8.70 -15.41 -1.32
CA HIS A 60 8.44 -16.86 -1.43
C HIS A 60 9.06 -17.46 -2.70
N GLY A 61 10.12 -16.85 -3.26
CA GLY A 61 10.73 -17.25 -4.51
C GLY A 61 9.94 -16.76 -5.73
N ASP A 62 9.41 -17.68 -6.54
CA ASP A 62 8.80 -17.35 -7.82
C ASP A 62 7.39 -16.73 -7.71
N ALA A 63 6.76 -16.82 -6.53
CA ALA A 63 5.39 -16.35 -6.29
C ALA A 63 5.32 -15.52 -5.01
N SER A 64 5.76 -14.27 -5.07
CA SER A 64 5.69 -13.37 -3.92
C SER A 64 4.25 -13.02 -3.57
N THR A 65 4.06 -12.68 -2.30
CA THR A 65 2.81 -12.21 -1.72
C THR A 65 3.01 -10.84 -1.09
N VAL A 66 1.93 -10.21 -0.67
CA VAL A 66 1.94 -8.90 0.00
C VAL A 66 1.17 -9.02 1.31
N ILE A 67 1.80 -8.61 2.42
CA ILE A 67 1.12 -8.58 3.73
C ILE A 67 0.17 -7.39 3.78
N LEU A 68 -1.08 -7.66 4.12
CA LEU A 68 -2.11 -6.67 4.43
C LEU A 68 -2.66 -6.93 5.83
N THR A 69 -3.21 -5.88 6.43
CA THR A 69 -3.83 -5.92 7.76
C THR A 69 -5.33 -5.66 7.65
N LYS A 70 -6.12 -6.28 8.52
CA LYS A 70 -7.49 -5.86 8.80
C LYS A 70 -7.47 -5.00 10.06
N ARG A 71 -7.83 -3.72 9.90
CA ARG A 71 -7.93 -2.77 11.02
C ARG A 71 -8.97 -3.22 12.03
N ALA A 72 -8.67 -3.04 13.31
CA ALA A 72 -9.54 -3.50 14.38
C ALA A 72 -10.92 -2.85 14.33
N GLU A 73 -11.98 -3.66 14.50
CA GLU A 73 -13.38 -3.22 14.38
C GLU A 73 -13.73 -2.10 15.39
N LYS A 74 -13.02 -2.05 16.52
CA LYS A 74 -13.22 -1.06 17.59
C LYS A 74 -12.67 0.34 17.29
N LEU A 75 -11.93 0.52 16.21
CA LEU A 75 -11.33 1.81 15.87
C LEU A 75 -12.38 2.82 15.41
N LYS A 76 -12.26 4.09 15.83
CA LYS A 76 -13.22 5.14 15.48
C LYS A 76 -13.26 5.47 13.98
N ASN A 77 -12.14 5.31 13.29
CA ASN A 77 -12.00 5.60 11.86
C ASN A 77 -11.50 4.36 11.14
N HIS A 78 -12.03 4.12 9.93
CA HIS A 78 -11.59 3.03 9.04
C HIS A 78 -11.68 1.64 9.69
N SER A 79 -12.62 1.46 10.62
CA SER A 79 -12.91 0.17 11.27
C SER A 79 -13.14 -0.93 10.23
N GLY A 80 -12.51 -2.09 10.43
CA GLY A 80 -12.62 -3.27 9.58
C GLY A 80 -12.01 -3.15 8.19
N GLN A 81 -11.45 -1.99 7.82
CA GLN A 81 -10.84 -1.80 6.50
C GLN A 81 -9.55 -2.60 6.36
N ILE A 82 -9.33 -3.13 5.16
CA ILE A 82 -8.06 -3.75 4.80
C ILE A 82 -7.08 -2.66 4.39
N ALA A 83 -5.89 -2.70 4.94
CA ALA A 83 -4.85 -1.71 4.71
C ALA A 83 -3.47 -2.35 4.56
N PHE A 84 -2.55 -1.58 4.00
CA PHE A 84 -1.14 -1.80 4.25
C PHE A 84 -0.81 -1.46 5.71
N PRO A 85 0.15 -2.14 6.36
CA PRO A 85 0.62 -1.71 7.66
C PRO A 85 1.25 -0.32 7.57
N GLY A 86 0.94 0.54 8.52
CA GLY A 86 1.39 1.94 8.48
C GLY A 86 0.49 2.92 9.20
N GLY A 87 0.96 4.15 9.30
CA GLY A 87 0.32 5.16 10.14
C GLY A 87 0.81 6.57 9.86
N ARG A 88 0.61 7.45 10.85
CA ARG A 88 1.02 8.85 10.73
C ARG A 88 2.53 8.96 10.84
N ILE A 89 3.10 9.93 10.12
CA ILE A 89 4.50 10.32 10.34
C ILE A 89 4.53 11.19 11.61
N ASP A 90 5.28 10.75 12.61
CA ASP A 90 5.52 11.50 13.84
C ASP A 90 6.63 12.56 13.61
N PRO A 91 6.60 13.73 14.29
CA PRO A 91 7.70 14.70 14.23
C PRO A 91 9.09 14.15 14.56
N THR A 92 9.18 13.01 15.25
CA THR A 92 10.41 12.31 15.61
C THR A 92 10.87 11.28 14.57
N ASP A 93 10.04 10.95 13.58
CA ASP A 93 10.42 10.07 12.48
C ASP A 93 11.42 10.79 11.56
N ALA A 94 12.58 10.18 11.34
CA ALA A 94 13.63 10.78 10.50
C ALA A 94 13.21 10.87 9.02
N THR A 95 12.42 9.91 8.55
CA THR A 95 11.91 9.84 7.17
C THR A 95 10.55 9.13 7.11
N ALA A 96 9.88 9.18 5.97
CA ALA A 96 8.64 8.43 5.74
C ALA A 96 8.87 6.90 5.78
N GLU A 97 10.02 6.43 5.30
CA GLU A 97 10.42 5.02 5.37
C GLU A 97 10.59 4.58 6.83
N ALA A 98 11.21 5.42 7.67
CA ALA A 98 11.34 5.15 9.09
C ALA A 98 9.97 5.05 9.77
N ALA A 99 9.04 5.95 9.44
CA ALA A 99 7.67 5.90 9.95
C ALA A 99 6.94 4.64 9.51
N ALA A 100 6.98 4.28 8.22
CA ALA A 100 6.32 3.07 7.70
C ALA A 100 6.85 1.79 8.39
N VAL A 101 8.16 1.70 8.59
CA VAL A 101 8.79 0.56 9.28
C VAL A 101 8.40 0.55 10.76
N ARG A 102 8.46 1.70 11.46
CA ARG A 102 8.05 1.83 12.87
C ARG A 102 6.60 1.36 13.07
N GLU A 103 5.68 1.92 12.30
CA GLU A 103 4.24 1.57 12.36
C GLU A 103 4.00 0.09 12.02
N THR A 104 4.74 -0.47 11.07
CA THR A 104 4.65 -1.91 10.76
C THR A 104 5.07 -2.78 11.96
N ILE A 105 6.11 -2.38 12.70
CA ILE A 105 6.52 -3.08 13.92
C ILE A 105 5.43 -2.96 15.00
N GLU A 106 4.87 -1.76 15.19
CA GLU A 106 3.84 -1.49 16.20
C GLU A 106 2.53 -2.23 15.92
N GLU A 107 2.10 -2.30 14.66
CA GLU A 107 0.83 -2.92 14.26
C GLU A 107 0.91 -4.46 14.20
N ILE A 108 1.97 -5.02 13.60
CA ILE A 108 2.05 -6.47 13.30
C ILE A 108 3.31 -7.16 13.86
N GLY A 109 4.19 -6.46 14.55
CA GLY A 109 5.38 -7.05 15.18
C GLY A 109 6.44 -7.56 14.19
N LEU A 110 6.37 -7.16 12.92
CA LEU A 110 7.33 -7.60 11.91
C LEU A 110 8.72 -7.05 12.25
N THR A 111 9.67 -7.95 12.55
CA THR A 111 11.00 -7.53 13.01
C THR A 111 11.76 -6.80 11.89
N PRO A 112 12.39 -5.64 12.16
CA PRO A 112 13.03 -4.81 11.12
C PRO A 112 14.09 -5.53 10.29
N SER A 113 14.80 -6.49 10.89
CA SER A 113 15.83 -7.25 10.19
C SER A 113 15.27 -8.10 9.04
N TYR A 114 13.96 -8.37 8.97
CA TYR A 114 13.36 -9.05 7.82
C TYR A 114 13.02 -8.10 6.67
N ILE A 115 12.99 -6.78 6.92
CA ILE A 115 12.53 -5.78 5.96
C ILE A 115 13.74 -5.14 5.27
N ASP A 116 13.77 -5.22 3.95
CA ASP A 116 14.69 -4.45 3.11
C ASP A 116 13.88 -3.40 2.34
N VAL A 117 14.04 -2.13 2.70
CA VAL A 117 13.37 -1.02 2.03
C VAL A 117 14.09 -0.72 0.72
N ILE A 118 13.36 -0.81 -0.40
CA ILE A 118 13.95 -0.73 -1.75
C ILE A 118 13.58 0.54 -2.50
N GLY A 119 12.67 1.35 -1.97
CA GLY A 119 12.21 2.58 -2.60
C GLY A 119 10.87 3.04 -2.08
N ARG A 120 10.26 4.01 -2.77
CA ARG A 120 8.90 4.48 -2.51
C ARG A 120 8.23 4.92 -3.79
N LEU A 121 6.91 4.80 -3.85
CA LEU A 121 6.10 5.44 -4.88
C LEU A 121 5.93 6.94 -4.56
N PRO A 122 5.49 7.76 -5.52
CA PRO A 122 5.01 9.10 -5.21
C PRO A 122 3.86 9.08 -4.22
N ASP A 123 3.73 10.18 -3.48
CA ASP A 123 2.71 10.30 -2.44
C ASP A 123 1.29 10.15 -3.01
N TYR A 124 0.44 9.47 -2.25
CA TYR A 124 -0.97 9.28 -2.54
C TYR A 124 -1.82 10.23 -1.69
N VAL A 125 -2.55 11.14 -2.33
CA VAL A 125 -3.47 12.07 -1.66
C VAL A 125 -4.86 11.44 -1.51
N THR A 126 -5.35 11.37 -0.27
CA THR A 126 -6.66 10.78 0.03
C THR A 126 -7.74 11.84 0.22
N GLY A 127 -8.98 11.48 -0.09
CA GLY A 127 -10.15 12.31 0.24
C GLY A 127 -10.45 12.38 1.74
N SER A 128 -9.73 11.62 2.58
CA SER A 128 -9.78 11.70 4.04
C SER A 128 -8.76 12.69 4.63
N GLY A 129 -8.02 13.42 3.79
CA GLY A 129 -7.11 14.49 4.21
C GLY A 129 -5.72 14.02 4.60
N TYR A 130 -5.26 12.89 4.03
CA TYR A 130 -3.89 12.40 4.20
C TYR A 130 -3.09 12.53 2.91
N ARG A 131 -1.79 12.77 3.08
CA ARG A 131 -0.75 12.55 2.07
C ARG A 131 0.05 11.33 2.52
N ILE A 132 -0.09 10.23 1.80
CA ILE A 132 0.47 8.93 2.19
C ILE A 132 1.69 8.63 1.34
N ALA A 133 2.85 8.44 1.96
CA ALA A 133 4.04 7.93 1.30
C ALA A 133 4.00 6.38 1.24
N PRO A 134 3.87 5.75 0.05
CA PRO A 134 3.86 4.29 -0.08
C PRO A 134 5.29 3.78 -0.23
N VAL A 135 5.80 3.14 0.82
CA VAL A 135 7.19 2.65 0.91
C VAL A 135 7.25 1.21 0.43
N LEU A 136 8.17 0.89 -0.48
CA LEU A 136 8.34 -0.44 -1.03
C LEU A 136 9.33 -1.24 -0.17
N GLY A 137 8.93 -2.42 0.30
CA GLY A 137 9.80 -3.30 1.08
C GLY A 137 9.78 -4.74 0.59
N ILE A 138 10.96 -5.38 0.54
CA ILE A 138 11.06 -6.83 0.45
C ILE A 138 11.15 -7.40 1.86
N VAL A 139 10.30 -8.38 2.17
CA VAL A 139 10.30 -9.11 3.43
C VAL A 139 10.88 -10.49 3.21
N ARG A 140 11.99 -10.79 3.89
CA ARG A 140 12.60 -12.14 3.88
C ARG A 140 11.68 -13.13 4.62
N PRO A 141 11.54 -14.37 4.16
CA PRO A 141 10.73 -15.37 4.85
C PRO A 141 11.32 -15.76 6.22
N GLY A 142 10.53 -16.46 7.04
CA GLY A 142 10.93 -16.92 8.37
C GLY A 142 10.62 -15.96 9.53
N PHE A 143 9.91 -14.87 9.25
CA PHE A 143 9.38 -13.97 10.27
C PHE A 143 8.19 -14.60 11.01
N HIS A 144 7.87 -14.02 12.17
CA HIS A 144 6.65 -14.28 12.91
C HIS A 144 5.98 -12.93 13.20
N LEU A 145 4.66 -12.88 13.10
CA LEU A 145 3.88 -11.67 13.40
C LEU A 145 3.34 -11.72 14.82
N THR A 146 3.38 -10.59 15.51
CA THR A 146 2.72 -10.37 16.80
C THR A 146 1.78 -9.19 16.62
N LEU A 147 0.51 -9.46 16.38
CA LEU A 147 -0.47 -8.42 16.10
C LEU A 147 -0.76 -7.60 17.36
N ASN A 148 -0.82 -6.28 17.22
CA ASN A 148 -1.36 -5.41 18.24
C ASN A 148 -2.89 -5.45 18.18
N PRO A 149 -3.58 -6.13 19.12
CA PRO A 149 -5.03 -6.27 19.08
C PRO A 149 -5.75 -4.93 19.35
N GLY A 150 -5.02 -3.88 19.76
CA GLY A 150 -5.50 -2.51 19.81
C GLY A 150 -5.89 -1.96 18.44
N GLU A 151 -5.21 -2.41 17.40
CA GLU A 151 -5.16 -1.73 16.11
C GLU A 151 -5.42 -2.67 14.92
N VAL A 152 -5.02 -3.93 15.03
CA VAL A 152 -5.13 -4.95 13.98
C VAL A 152 -5.85 -6.17 14.53
N ASP A 153 -6.95 -6.55 13.87
CA ASP A 153 -7.68 -7.78 14.19
C ASP A 153 -7.06 -8.99 13.47
N ASP A 154 -6.45 -8.77 12.31
CA ASP A 154 -5.88 -9.84 11.49
C ASP A 154 -4.80 -9.33 10.52
N ALA A 155 -3.87 -10.20 10.15
CA ALA A 155 -2.87 -9.95 9.11
C ALA A 155 -2.77 -11.17 8.19
N PHE A 156 -2.74 -10.93 6.89
CA PHE A 156 -2.82 -11.98 5.88
C PHE A 156 -2.03 -11.59 4.63
N GLU A 157 -1.73 -12.58 3.81
CA GLU A 157 -0.96 -12.41 2.58
C GLU A 157 -1.86 -12.56 1.36
N VAL A 158 -1.67 -11.67 0.37
CA VAL A 158 -2.35 -11.77 -0.94
C VAL A 158 -1.30 -11.96 -2.02
N PRO A 159 -1.47 -12.88 -2.99
CA PRO A 159 -0.52 -13.07 -4.08
C PRO A 159 -0.24 -11.76 -4.84
N LEU A 160 1.03 -11.44 -5.05
CA LEU A 160 1.42 -10.24 -5.80
C LEU A 160 0.86 -10.30 -7.23
N GLY A 161 0.87 -11.47 -7.86
CA GLY A 161 0.27 -11.68 -9.17
C GLY A 161 -1.24 -11.39 -9.21
N PHE A 162 -1.98 -11.67 -8.13
CA PHE A 162 -3.39 -11.29 -8.03
C PHE A 162 -3.55 -9.77 -7.96
N LEU A 163 -2.76 -9.12 -7.10
CA LEU A 163 -2.81 -7.68 -6.88
C LEU A 163 -2.32 -6.87 -8.09
N MET A 164 -1.45 -7.43 -8.94
CA MET A 164 -0.91 -6.77 -10.13
C MET A 164 -1.62 -7.21 -11.43
N ASP A 165 -2.68 -8.01 -11.34
CA ASP A 165 -3.52 -8.33 -12.50
C ASP A 165 -4.62 -7.24 -12.63
N PRO A 166 -4.61 -6.44 -13.71
CA PRO A 166 -5.59 -5.37 -13.90
C PRO A 166 -7.02 -5.87 -14.02
N LEU A 167 -7.25 -7.16 -14.31
CA LEU A 167 -8.59 -7.76 -14.32
C LEU A 167 -9.23 -7.79 -12.93
N ASN A 168 -8.42 -7.73 -11.86
CA ASN A 168 -8.92 -7.66 -10.49
C ASN A 168 -9.19 -6.22 -10.03
N HIS A 169 -8.86 -5.20 -10.83
CA HIS A 169 -8.96 -3.78 -10.47
C HIS A 169 -10.34 -3.20 -10.83
N ASN A 170 -11.36 -3.57 -10.07
CA ASN A 170 -12.73 -3.11 -10.32
C ASN A 170 -12.89 -1.64 -9.93
N ARG A 171 -13.52 -0.84 -10.80
CA ARG A 171 -13.97 0.51 -10.46
C ARG A 171 -15.39 0.43 -9.90
N ALA A 172 -15.60 1.02 -8.73
CA ALA A 172 -16.89 1.13 -8.06
C ALA A 172 -17.16 2.58 -7.64
N SER A 173 -18.39 2.87 -7.22
CA SER A 173 -18.77 4.18 -6.70
C SER A 173 -19.72 4.09 -5.49
N ARG A 174 -19.75 5.15 -4.69
CA ARG A 174 -20.72 5.38 -3.61
C ARG A 174 -21.10 6.86 -3.54
N ILE A 175 -22.33 7.14 -3.15
CA ILE A 175 -22.75 8.52 -2.81
C ILE A 175 -22.19 8.86 -1.43
N PHE A 176 -21.48 9.98 -1.35
CA PHE A 176 -20.96 10.53 -0.10
C PHE A 176 -21.07 12.05 -0.12
N GLN A 177 -21.73 12.63 0.88
CA GLN A 177 -22.04 14.08 0.94
C GLN A 177 -22.72 14.57 -0.36
N ASP A 178 -23.77 13.85 -0.80
CA ASP A 178 -24.57 14.16 -2.00
C ASP A 178 -23.78 14.18 -3.33
N ARG A 179 -22.56 13.62 -3.33
CA ARG A 179 -21.73 13.49 -4.54
C ARG A 179 -21.32 12.05 -4.72
N GLU A 180 -21.38 11.58 -5.97
CA GLU A 180 -20.84 10.27 -6.31
C GLU A 180 -19.31 10.31 -6.24
N ARG A 181 -18.73 9.34 -5.52
CA ARG A 181 -17.28 9.16 -5.40
C ARG A 181 -16.90 7.79 -5.94
N PHE A 182 -15.94 7.77 -6.84
CA PHE A 182 -15.37 6.57 -7.44
C PHE A 182 -14.13 6.12 -6.70
N PHE A 183 -13.92 4.80 -6.64
CA PHE A 183 -12.76 4.16 -6.04
C PHE A 183 -12.47 2.82 -6.73
N TYR A 184 -11.27 2.29 -6.53
CA TYR A 184 -10.94 0.92 -6.90
C TYR A 184 -11.32 -0.07 -5.78
N ALA A 185 -11.65 -1.29 -6.18
CA ALA A 185 -11.87 -2.43 -5.32
C ALA A 185 -11.31 -3.71 -5.96
N MET A 186 -10.74 -4.58 -5.13
CA MET A 186 -10.14 -5.86 -5.50
C MET A 186 -10.63 -6.91 -4.50
N PRO A 187 -11.83 -7.48 -4.71
CA PRO A 187 -12.35 -8.56 -3.86
C PRO A 187 -11.45 -9.80 -3.98
N TYR A 188 -10.98 -10.32 -2.85
CA TYR A 188 -10.09 -11.49 -2.78
C TYR A 188 -10.62 -12.42 -1.69
N GLU A 189 -11.10 -13.61 -2.06
CA GLU A 189 -11.76 -14.52 -1.11
C GLU A 189 -12.87 -13.78 -0.33
N GLU A 190 -12.89 -13.84 1.01
CA GLU A 190 -13.81 -13.07 1.87
C GLU A 190 -13.38 -11.61 2.12
N ARG A 191 -12.26 -11.19 1.56
CA ARG A 191 -11.61 -9.88 1.79
C ARG A 191 -12.05 -8.89 0.72
N TYR A 192 -12.43 -7.69 1.18
CA TYR A 192 -12.77 -6.58 0.28
C TYR A 192 -11.70 -5.50 0.36
N ILE A 193 -10.71 -5.55 -0.53
CA ILE A 193 -9.63 -4.54 -0.61
C ILE A 193 -10.16 -3.37 -1.44
N TRP A 194 -10.23 -2.16 -0.90
CA TRP A 194 -10.88 -1.03 -1.60
C TRP A 194 -10.37 0.34 -1.14
N GLY A 195 -10.82 1.39 -1.83
CA GLY A 195 -10.52 2.76 -1.44
C GLY A 195 -9.03 3.08 -1.59
N VAL A 196 -8.45 3.69 -0.57
CA VAL A 196 -7.04 4.14 -0.58
C VAL A 196 -6.08 2.97 -0.84
N THR A 197 -6.27 1.83 -0.19
CA THR A 197 -5.38 0.66 -0.37
C THR A 197 -5.42 0.14 -1.80
N ALA A 198 -6.62 -0.04 -2.37
CA ALA A 198 -6.75 -0.44 -3.77
C ALA A 198 -6.23 0.65 -4.73
N GLY A 199 -6.35 1.93 -4.38
CA GLY A 199 -5.78 3.05 -5.14
C GLY A 199 -4.25 3.01 -5.16
N ILE A 200 -3.60 2.74 -4.03
CA ILE A 200 -2.14 2.56 -3.95
C ILE A 200 -1.69 1.32 -4.72
N ILE A 201 -2.43 0.20 -4.63
CA ILE A 201 -2.14 -1.01 -5.41
C ILE A 201 -2.26 -0.72 -6.91
N ARG A 202 -3.27 0.05 -7.33
CA ARG A 202 -3.41 0.48 -8.71
C ARG A 202 -2.22 1.34 -9.16
N ALA A 203 -1.76 2.26 -8.32
CA ALA A 203 -0.57 3.08 -8.58
C ALA A 203 0.68 2.22 -8.78
N LEU A 204 0.86 1.23 -7.90
CA LEU A 204 1.95 0.27 -7.95
C LEU A 204 1.94 -0.51 -9.27
N TYR A 205 0.77 -1.02 -9.67
CA TYR A 205 0.58 -1.71 -10.95
C TYR A 205 0.93 -0.80 -12.13
N GLU A 206 0.37 0.40 -12.20
CA GLU A 206 0.57 1.32 -13.33
C GLU A 206 2.04 1.72 -13.51
N ARG A 207 2.80 1.78 -12.41
CA ARG A 207 4.21 2.17 -12.44
C ARG A 207 5.16 1.00 -12.69
N LEU A 208 4.88 -0.17 -12.13
CA LEU A 208 5.82 -1.28 -12.15
C LEU A 208 5.46 -2.38 -13.16
N TYR A 209 4.18 -2.55 -13.51
CA TYR A 209 3.69 -3.76 -14.21
C TYR A 209 2.83 -3.49 -15.46
N ALA A 210 2.43 -2.24 -15.74
CA ALA A 210 1.62 -1.88 -16.89
C ALA A 210 2.39 -1.78 -18.22
#